data_AF-A0A2E6KRU7-F1
#
_entry.id   AF-A0A2E6KRU7-F1
#
_cell.length_a   1.000
_cell.length_b   1.000
_cell.length_c   1.000
_cell.angle_alpha   90.00
_cell.angle_beta   90.00
_cell.angle_gamma   90.00
#
_symmetry.space_group_name_H-M   'P 1'
#
loop_
_entity.id
_entity.type
_entity.pdbx_description
1 polymer ?
#
loop_
_entity_poly.entity_id
_entity_poly.type
_entity_poly.pdbx_seq_one_letter_code
_entity_poly.pdbx_strand_id
1 'polypeptide(L)'
;MSRIIKWASLTGICALMFSASFAVDIAICEDEEGNQSFHKSCPPGTFLVEEKKVSVGGNSSSDKFDLSKLNVVLYTIPVCETCEEVKIYLKSRDIPFAEKDVSKDLELQKELTEISGKLSVPVTVIGDEFVSGYDRVRIGNIIDSLVPPEE
;
A
#
# COMPACT_ATOMS: atom_id res chain seq x y z
N MET A 1 23.55 45.53 47.37
CA MET A 1 23.50 46.70 46.46
C MET A 1 24.33 46.35 45.23
N SER A 2 23.85 46.68 44.02
CA SER A 2 24.36 46.34 42.68
C SER A 2 24.14 44.91 42.17
N ARG A 3 23.76 44.64 40.91
CA ARG A 3 23.03 45.36 39.85
C ARG A 3 22.82 44.36 38.70
N ILE A 4 21.72 44.53 37.99
CA ILE A 4 21.18 43.73 36.89
C ILE A 4 22.03 43.91 35.61
N ILE A 5 22.43 42.85 34.89
CA ILE A 5 22.85 42.87 33.47
C ILE A 5 22.39 41.55 32.81
N LYS A 6 21.20 41.57 32.18
CA LYS A 6 20.95 41.49 30.73
C LYS A 6 21.41 40.19 30.03
N TRP A 7 20.45 39.30 29.80
CA TRP A 7 20.49 38.25 28.79
C TRP A 7 20.55 38.87 27.39
N ALA A 8 21.60 38.55 26.63
CA ALA A 8 21.70 38.84 25.21
C ALA A 8 22.32 37.62 24.53
N SER A 9 21.45 36.88 23.83
CA SER A 9 21.64 36.41 22.46
C SER A 9 23.02 35.83 22.10
N LEU A 10 23.09 34.51 21.87
CA LEU A 10 23.75 33.90 20.70
C LEU A 10 23.59 32.37 20.71
N THR A 11 22.40 31.88 20.37
CA THR A 11 22.23 30.52 19.83
C THR A 11 21.84 30.66 18.38
N GLY A 12 22.84 30.70 17.51
CA GLY A 12 22.65 30.87 16.08
C GLY A 12 23.76 30.20 15.30
N ILE A 13 23.64 28.89 15.11
CA ILE A 13 24.05 28.12 13.92
C ILE A 13 23.23 26.82 13.99
N CYS A 14 22.13 26.77 13.25
CA CYS A 14 21.44 25.52 12.92
C CYS A 14 20.98 25.61 11.47
N ALA A 15 21.34 24.60 10.69
CA ALA A 15 20.76 24.22 9.41
C ALA A 15 20.86 25.19 8.21
N LEU A 16 21.99 25.12 7.49
CA LEU A 16 21.96 25.24 6.03
C LEU A 16 22.00 23.83 5.42
N MET A 17 20.82 23.22 5.33
CA MET A 17 20.50 22.11 4.42
C MET A 17 19.10 22.41 3.87
N PHE A 18 19.03 23.31 2.89
CA PHE A 18 17.77 23.66 2.21
C PHE A 18 17.61 22.69 1.04
N SER A 19 16.93 21.56 1.27
CA SER A 19 16.44 20.71 0.18
C SER A 19 15.35 21.47 -0.56
N ALA A 20 15.60 21.82 -1.83
CA ALA A 20 14.59 22.44 -2.69
C ALA A 20 13.57 21.38 -3.14
N SER A 21 12.37 21.38 -2.53
CA SER A 21 11.22 20.64 -3.04
C SER A 21 10.56 21.47 -4.15
N PHE A 22 10.57 20.95 -5.39
CA PHE A 22 9.83 21.55 -6.50
C PHE A 22 8.37 21.08 -6.42
N ALA A 23 7.52 21.91 -5.82
CA ALA A 23 6.08 21.79 -5.96
C ALA A 23 5.67 22.30 -7.34
N VAL A 24 4.93 21.49 -8.09
CA VAL A 24 4.29 21.87 -9.34
C VAL A 24 2.78 21.83 -9.14
N ASP A 25 2.10 22.93 -9.48
CA ASP A 25 0.65 22.98 -9.46
C ASP A 25 0.12 22.29 -10.74
N ILE A 26 -0.75 21.29 -10.58
CA ILE A 26 -1.40 20.54 -11.66
C ILE A 26 -2.91 20.79 -11.57
N ALA A 27 -3.51 21.21 -12.68
CA ALA A 27 -4.96 21.35 -12.82
C ALA A 27 -5.54 20.11 -13.50
N ILE A 28 -6.62 19.57 -12.93
CA ILE A 28 -7.39 18.48 -13.53
C ILE A 28 -8.60 19.11 -14.23
N CYS A 29 -8.73 18.86 -15.53
CA CYS A 29 -9.76 19.44 -16.40
C CYS A 29 -10.69 18.34 -16.90
N GLU A 30 -12.00 18.58 -16.84
CA GLU A 30 -13.05 17.69 -17.34
C GLU A 30 -13.69 18.27 -18.60
N ASP A 31 -13.86 17.42 -19.61
CA ASP A 31 -14.56 17.74 -20.85
C ASP A 31 -16.07 17.48 -20.74
N GLU A 32 -16.84 17.83 -21.78
CA GLU A 32 -18.29 17.65 -21.78
C GLU A 32 -18.73 16.16 -21.79
N GLU A 33 -17.79 15.22 -21.98
CA GLU A 33 -18.00 13.78 -21.94
C GLU A 33 -17.66 13.18 -20.55
N GLY A 34 -17.16 14.01 -19.62
CA GLY A 34 -16.80 13.61 -18.26
C GLY A 34 -15.41 13.01 -18.12
N ASN A 35 -14.55 13.10 -19.13
CA ASN A 35 -13.18 12.56 -19.07
C ASN A 35 -12.23 13.59 -18.44
N GLN A 36 -11.30 13.12 -17.59
CA GLN A 36 -10.38 13.98 -16.85
C GLN A 36 -8.97 13.98 -17.44
N SER A 37 -8.37 15.17 -17.53
CA SER A 37 -7.04 15.39 -18.12
C SER A 37 -6.18 16.33 -17.26
N PHE A 38 -4.86 16.07 -17.22
CA PHE A 38 -3.91 16.84 -16.39
C PHE A 38 -3.21 17.93 -17.21
N HIS A 39 -3.46 19.19 -16.87
CA HIS A 39 -2.88 20.35 -17.56
C HIS A 39 -2.34 21.38 -16.56
N LYS A 40 -1.47 22.29 -17.01
CA LYS A 40 -1.04 23.44 -16.19
C LYS A 40 -2.15 24.50 -16.05
N SER A 41 -3.05 24.57 -17.02
CA SER A 41 -4.25 25.41 -17.04
C SER A 41 -5.22 24.84 -18.06
N CYS A 42 -6.53 24.85 -17.76
CA CYS A 42 -7.55 24.28 -18.64
C CYS A 42 -7.76 25.15 -19.90
N PRO A 43 -7.88 24.55 -21.10
CA PRO A 43 -8.25 25.26 -22.32
C PRO A 43 -9.72 25.73 -22.28
N PRO A 44 -10.10 26.75 -23.09
CA PRO A 44 -11.48 27.23 -23.14
C PRO A 44 -12.41 26.13 -23.67
N GLY A 45 -13.45 25.80 -22.90
CA GLY A 45 -14.41 24.73 -23.22
C GLY A 45 -14.34 23.52 -22.27
N THR A 46 -13.40 23.49 -21.33
CA THR A 46 -13.34 22.46 -20.27
C THR A 46 -13.50 23.09 -18.88
N PHE A 47 -14.02 22.31 -17.92
CA PHE A 47 -14.25 22.76 -16.55
C PHE A 47 -13.10 22.29 -15.64
N LEU A 48 -12.61 23.18 -14.78
CA LEU A 48 -11.61 22.83 -13.78
C LEU A 48 -12.30 22.05 -12.65
N VAL A 49 -11.86 20.80 -12.45
CA VAL A 49 -12.39 19.93 -11.39
C VAL A 49 -11.61 20.11 -10.09
N GLU A 50 -10.28 20.16 -10.16
CA GLU A 50 -9.43 20.31 -8.97
C GLU A 50 -8.05 20.91 -9.29
N GLU A 51 -7.52 21.73 -8.38
CA GLU A 51 -6.12 22.19 -8.39
C GLU A 51 -5.31 21.42 -7.34
N LYS A 52 -4.43 20.51 -7.77
CA LYS A 52 -3.57 19.73 -6.86
C LYS A 52 -2.13 20.24 -6.92
N LYS A 53 -1.59 20.64 -5.76
CA LYS A 53 -0.17 20.98 -5.62
C LYS A 53 0.64 19.70 -5.44
N VAL A 54 1.23 19.21 -6.52
CA VAL A 54 2.02 17.96 -6.52
C VAL A 54 3.48 18.31 -6.26
N SER A 55 4.05 17.74 -5.19
CA SER A 55 5.49 17.84 -4.94
C SER A 55 6.24 16.77 -5.72
N VAL A 56 7.06 17.17 -6.68
CA VAL A 56 7.89 16.25 -7.48
C VAL A 56 9.11 15.86 -6.63
N GLY A 57 8.94 14.87 -5.76
CA GLY A 57 10.00 14.43 -4.84
C GLY A 57 9.67 13.23 -3.93
N GLY A 58 8.53 12.55 -4.11
CA GLY A 58 8.19 11.34 -3.35
C GLY A 58 7.18 10.50 -4.12
N ASN A 59 7.48 9.20 -4.22
CA ASN A 59 6.70 8.11 -4.83
C ASN A 59 5.33 8.47 -5.44
N SER A 60 5.19 8.25 -6.75
CA SER A 60 3.90 8.12 -7.45
C SER A 60 2.94 7.27 -6.60
N SER A 61 1.95 7.93 -6.01
CA SER A 61 0.89 7.33 -5.20
C SER A 61 -0.36 8.18 -5.35
N SER A 62 -0.91 8.12 -6.55
CA SER A 62 -2.27 8.47 -6.92
C SER A 62 -2.53 7.61 -8.15
N ASP A 63 -2.95 6.34 -8.02
CA ASP A 63 -3.90 5.81 -7.05
C ASP A 63 -3.38 4.52 -6.38
N LYS A 64 -2.98 4.60 -5.10
CA LYS A 64 -2.82 3.35 -4.34
C LYS A 64 -4.23 2.85 -4.05
N PHE A 65 -4.76 1.97 -4.88
CA PHE A 65 -5.84 1.07 -4.46
C PHE A 65 -5.43 0.54 -3.08
N ASP A 66 -6.28 0.71 -2.08
CA ASP A 66 -6.01 0.30 -0.70
C ASP A 66 -5.91 -1.24 -0.68
N LEU A 67 -4.73 -1.76 -1.02
CA LEU A 67 -4.39 -3.19 -0.91
C LEU A 67 -4.54 -3.67 0.53
N SER A 68 -4.53 -2.74 1.49
CA SER A 68 -4.89 -2.92 2.91
C SER A 68 -6.35 -3.37 3.12
N LYS A 69 -7.24 -3.16 2.15
CA LYS A 69 -8.62 -3.64 2.17
C LYS A 69 -8.74 -5.10 1.73
N LEU A 70 -7.73 -5.64 1.04
CA LEU A 70 -7.68 -7.06 0.72
C LEU A 70 -7.34 -7.83 2.00
N ASN A 71 -8.31 -8.56 2.55
CA ASN A 71 -8.08 -9.43 3.71
C ASN A 71 -7.33 -10.68 3.25
N VAL A 72 -5.99 -10.64 3.31
CA VAL A 72 -5.13 -11.77 2.95
C VAL A 72 -4.57 -12.43 4.21
N VAL A 73 -4.78 -13.74 4.33
CA VAL A 73 -4.27 -14.55 5.45
C VAL A 73 -3.50 -15.74 4.89
N LEU A 74 -2.26 -15.92 5.33
CA LEU A 74 -1.41 -17.05 4.96
C LEU A 74 -1.20 -17.97 6.16
N TYR A 75 -1.68 -19.21 6.06
CA TYR A 75 -1.45 -20.26 7.05
C TYR A 75 -0.12 -20.98 6.74
N THR A 76 0.75 -21.05 7.74
CA THR A 76 2.13 -21.55 7.61
C THR A 76 2.48 -22.51 8.75
N ILE A 77 3.66 -23.12 8.64
CA ILE A 77 4.34 -23.81 9.73
C ILE A 77 5.81 -23.38 9.75
N PRO A 78 6.54 -23.58 10.85
CA PRO A 78 7.98 -23.35 10.90
C PRO A 78 8.70 -24.24 9.90
N VAL A 79 9.72 -23.70 9.23
CA VAL A 79 10.58 -24.43 8.30
C VAL A 79 9.78 -25.06 7.14
N CYS A 80 9.20 -24.21 6.29
CA CYS A 80 8.38 -24.60 5.15
C CYS A 80 8.80 -23.81 3.90
N GLU A 81 9.45 -24.47 2.94
CA GLU A 81 9.96 -23.84 1.71
C GLU A 81 8.84 -23.23 0.87
N THR A 82 7.77 -23.99 0.61
CA THR A 82 6.62 -23.53 -0.18
C THR A 82 5.85 -22.39 0.50
N CYS A 83 5.83 -22.35 1.84
CA CYS A 83 5.25 -21.24 2.59
C CYS A 83 6.06 -19.96 2.37
N GLU A 84 7.40 -20.05 2.36
CA GLU A 84 8.27 -18.91 2.06
C GLU A 84 8.11 -18.42 0.61
N GLU A 85 7.93 -19.32 -0.36
CA GLU A 85 7.66 -18.92 -1.75
C GLU A 85 6.39 -18.08 -1.88
N VAL A 86 5.32 -18.46 -1.19
CA VAL A 86 4.07 -17.67 -1.15
C VAL A 86 4.32 -16.30 -0.50
N LYS A 87 5.03 -16.25 0.64
CA LYS A 87 5.37 -14.98 1.30
C LYS A 87 6.16 -14.06 0.39
N ILE A 88 7.16 -14.59 -0.30
CA ILE A 88 7.98 -13.83 -1.25
C ILE A 88 7.10 -13.28 -2.37
N TYR A 89 6.19 -14.09 -2.91
CA TYR A 89 5.27 -13.63 -3.94
C TYR A 89 4.37 -12.48 -3.47
N LEU A 90 3.69 -12.64 -2.32
CA LEU A 90 2.81 -11.61 -1.77
C LEU A 90 3.59 -10.32 -1.47
N LYS A 91 4.78 -10.43 -0.86
CA LYS A 91 5.67 -9.29 -0.60
C LYS A 91 6.17 -8.62 -1.88
N SER A 92 6.49 -9.39 -2.91
CA SER A 92 6.95 -8.84 -4.21
C SER A 92 5.90 -8.03 -4.94
N ARG A 93 4.63 -8.20 -4.55
CA ARG A 93 3.48 -7.48 -5.08
C ARG A 93 2.96 -6.40 -4.11
N ASP A 94 3.69 -6.11 -3.03
CA ASP A 94 3.29 -5.16 -1.98
C ASP A 94 1.91 -5.45 -1.38
N ILE A 95 1.50 -6.74 -1.36
CA ILE A 95 0.22 -7.16 -0.79
C ILE A 95 0.39 -7.33 0.72
N PRO A 96 -0.37 -6.60 1.55
CA PRO A 96 -0.38 -6.82 2.99
C PRO A 96 -1.10 -8.13 3.30
N PHE A 97 -0.54 -8.94 4.20
CA PHE A 97 -1.15 -10.19 4.65
C PHE A 97 -0.85 -10.48 6.12
N ALA A 98 -1.75 -11.21 6.77
CA ALA A 98 -1.52 -11.78 8.09
C ALA A 98 -0.93 -13.19 7.97
N GLU A 99 0.13 -13.48 8.73
CA GLU A 99 0.69 -14.82 8.82
C GLU A 99 0.14 -15.55 10.06
N LYS A 100 -0.35 -16.78 9.88
CA LYS A 100 -0.86 -17.64 10.95
C LYS A 100 -0.08 -18.96 10.98
N ASP A 101 0.75 -19.15 12.01
CA ASP A 101 1.45 -20.42 12.24
C ASP A 101 0.53 -21.43 12.92
N VAL A 102 0.22 -22.54 12.22
CA VAL A 102 -0.69 -23.59 12.73
C VAL A 102 0.04 -24.69 13.51
N SER A 103 1.36 -24.66 13.61
CA SER A 103 2.16 -25.79 14.12
C SER A 103 1.89 -26.14 15.58
N LYS A 104 1.48 -25.17 16.41
CA LYS A 104 1.25 -25.35 17.86
C LYS A 104 -0.10 -24.84 18.33
N ASP A 105 -0.96 -24.40 17.42
CA ASP A 105 -2.25 -23.81 17.74
C ASP A 105 -3.39 -24.70 17.25
N LEU A 106 -4.05 -25.38 18.19
CA LEU A 106 -5.15 -26.29 17.88
C LEU A 106 -6.38 -25.57 17.31
N GLU A 107 -6.59 -24.29 17.65
CA GLU A 107 -7.72 -23.52 17.11
C GLU A 107 -7.45 -23.16 15.65
N LEU A 108 -6.23 -22.72 15.34
CA LEU A 108 -5.83 -22.45 13.96
C LEU A 108 -5.79 -23.71 13.08
N GLN A 109 -5.43 -24.87 13.65
CA GLN A 109 -5.51 -26.16 12.94
C GLN A 109 -6.95 -26.53 12.57
N LYS A 110 -7.90 -26.27 13.46
CA LYS A 110 -9.33 -26.48 13.19
C LYS A 110 -9.83 -25.52 12.12
N GLU A 111 -9.53 -24.22 12.26
CA GLU A 111 -9.85 -23.18 11.27
C GLU A 111 -9.32 -23.55 9.88
N LEU A 112 -8.05 -23.97 9.78
CA LEU A 112 -7.43 -24.40 8.52
C LEU A 112 -8.14 -25.62 7.90
N THR A 113 -8.55 -26.57 8.74
CA THR A 113 -9.26 -27.78 8.29
C THR A 113 -10.68 -27.47 7.84
N GLU A 114 -11.36 -26.53 8.51
CA GLU A 114 -12.70 -26.06 8.11
C GLU A 114 -12.67 -25.32 6.76
N ILE A 115 -11.64 -24.50 6.52
CA ILE A 115 -11.47 -23.75 5.27
C ILE A 115 -11.07 -24.67 4.11
N SER A 116 -10.00 -25.46 4.29
CA SER A 116 -9.36 -26.19 3.18
C SER A 116 -9.72 -27.68 3.10
N GLY A 117 -10.46 -28.20 4.08
CA GLY A 117 -10.84 -29.61 4.21
C GLY A 117 -9.72 -30.53 4.67
N LYS A 118 -8.51 -30.01 4.91
CA LYS A 118 -7.33 -30.80 5.32
C LYS A 118 -6.36 -29.96 6.14
N LEU A 119 -5.56 -30.63 6.97
CA LEU A 119 -4.51 -29.97 7.74
C LEU A 119 -3.21 -29.91 6.93
N SER A 120 -3.19 -29.08 5.89
CA SER A 120 -2.05 -28.95 4.98
C SER A 120 -1.77 -27.47 4.70
N VAL A 121 -0.50 -27.12 4.74
CA VAL A 121 0.01 -25.78 4.40
C VAL A 121 0.87 -25.85 3.12
N PRO A 122 1.08 -24.72 2.41
CA PRO A 122 0.49 -23.41 2.65
C PRO A 122 -0.99 -23.35 2.24
N VAL A 123 -1.76 -22.52 2.93
CA VAL A 123 -3.11 -22.11 2.49
C VAL A 123 -3.18 -20.60 2.55
N THR A 124 -3.57 -19.98 1.43
CA THR A 124 -3.72 -18.53 1.32
C THR A 124 -5.20 -18.22 1.17
N VAL A 125 -5.76 -17.46 2.11
CA VAL A 125 -7.12 -16.94 2.05
C VAL A 125 -7.05 -15.49 1.58
N ILE A 126 -7.91 -15.12 0.63
CA ILE A 126 -7.94 -13.81 -0.02
C ILE A 126 -9.41 -13.40 -0.11
N GLY A 127 -9.86 -12.54 0.80
CA GLY A 127 -11.29 -12.21 0.91
C GLY A 127 -12.11 -13.46 1.23
N ASP A 128 -13.02 -13.82 0.33
CA ASP A 128 -13.91 -14.98 0.44
C ASP A 128 -13.37 -16.24 -0.26
N GLU A 129 -12.25 -16.13 -0.97
CA GLU A 129 -11.63 -17.24 -1.69
C GLU A 129 -10.40 -17.78 -0.95
N PHE A 130 -10.03 -19.04 -1.24
CA PHE A 130 -8.80 -19.63 -0.73
C PHE A 130 -8.06 -20.45 -1.79
N VAL A 131 -6.75 -20.56 -1.62
CA VAL A 131 -5.86 -21.38 -2.44
C VAL A 131 -5.07 -22.30 -1.52
N SER A 132 -5.14 -23.60 -1.78
CA SER A 132 -4.32 -24.61 -1.08
C SER A 132 -3.08 -24.95 -1.90
N GLY A 133 -1.93 -24.99 -1.23
CA GLY A 133 -0.63 -25.16 -1.87
C GLY A 133 -0.07 -23.85 -2.41
N TYR A 134 1.08 -23.96 -3.09
CA TYR A 134 1.71 -22.85 -3.78
C TYR A 134 1.25 -22.84 -5.25
N ASP A 135 0.32 -21.94 -5.57
CA ASP A 135 -0.15 -21.69 -6.94
C ASP A 135 -0.14 -20.18 -7.19
N ARG A 136 0.98 -19.70 -7.72
CA ARG A 136 1.19 -18.28 -8.00
C ARG A 136 0.17 -17.71 -8.98
N VAL A 137 -0.20 -18.49 -10.00
CA VAL A 137 -1.12 -18.04 -11.06
C VAL A 137 -2.51 -17.84 -10.46
N ARG A 138 -2.98 -18.82 -9.68
CA ARG A 138 -4.29 -18.73 -9.03
C ARG A 138 -4.35 -17.63 -7.98
N ILE A 139 -3.34 -17.50 -7.13
CA ILE A 139 -3.25 -16.41 -6.15
C ILE A 139 -3.27 -15.06 -6.87
N GLY A 140 -2.49 -14.92 -7.95
CA GLY A 140 -2.45 -13.71 -8.75
C GLY A 140 -3.81 -13.34 -9.34
N ASN A 141 -4.47 -14.29 -9.99
CA ASN A 141 -5.78 -14.07 -10.60
C ASN A 141 -6.85 -13.61 -9.59
N ILE A 142 -6.84 -14.16 -8.37
CA ILE A 142 -7.79 -13.75 -7.31
C ILE A 142 -7.49 -12.33 -6.84
N ILE A 143 -6.21 -11.97 -6.69
CA ILE A 143 -5.83 -10.61 -6.33
C ILE A 143 -6.23 -9.63 -7.44
N ASP A 144 -5.94 -9.99 -8.69
CA ASP A 144 -6.19 -9.16 -9.87
C ASP A 144 -7.68 -9.01 -10.18
N SER A 145 -8.53 -9.97 -9.77
CA SER A 145 -9.99 -9.83 -9.90
C SER A 145 -10.59 -8.91 -8.83
N LEU A 146 -9.93 -8.77 -7.67
CA LEU A 146 -10.36 -7.92 -6.57
C LEU A 146 -9.80 -6.49 -6.66
N VAL A 147 -8.71 -6.31 -7.40
CA VAL A 147 -8.16 -5.00 -7.75
C VAL A 147 -8.75 -4.60 -9.10
N PRO A 148 -9.63 -3.58 -9.17
CA PRO A 148 -10.14 -3.11 -10.46
C PRO A 148 -8.96 -2.66 -11.33
N PRO A 149 -8.91 -3.05 -12.62
CA PRO A 149 -7.89 -2.54 -13.52
C PRO A 149 -8.02 -1.02 -13.57
N GLU A 150 -6.91 -0.32 -13.30
CA GLU A 150 -6.78 1.11 -13.61
C GLU A 150 -6.97 1.27 -15.12
N GLU A 151 -8.12 1.79 -15.55
CA GLU A 151 -8.33 2.35 -16.89
C GLU A 151 -8.26 3.87 -16.84
#